data_AF-A0A0N1HMF4-F1
#
_entry.id   AF-A0A0N1HMF4-F1
#
_cell.length_a   1.000
_cell.length_b   1.000
_cell.length_c   1.000
_cell.angle_alpha   90.00
_cell.angle_beta   90.00
_cell.angle_gamma   90.00
#
_symmetry.space_group_name_H-M   'P 1'
#
loop_
_entity.id
_entity.type
_entity.pdbx_description
1 polymer ?
#
loop_
_entity_poly.entity_id
_entity_poly.type
_entity_poly.pdbx_seq_one_letter_code
_entity_poly.pdbx_strand_id
1 'polypeptide(L)'
;MPIPKDDKRIRLVTTAFVIYYHANLAKARQFFLDFGMTISQETSNEISFAGYGSNPVLYIARQASGNESRFGGAAYEVETRSELERAASTIPGASAITPLHAPGGGEMVTLTDPAGHPVHLVYGQTPKSRSDPGLEKLTFNYEDEKPRRGKFQRFTPGPAPVHRWGHYGVTYPAGQYSAMYEWYTSNLALAPSDVVLRVAHAAFEVHDFDIQQLGHQFLQSRGYELCWGVGRHVLGSQVFDYWFDTSGFMVEHFADGDIVNIHTPVAEVQAGPQALSIWGPPVPPVF
;
A
#
# COMPACT_ATOMS: atom_id res chain seq x y z
N MET A 1 -17.80 -5.73 9.86
CA MET A 1 -18.77 -6.15 10.89
C MET A 1 -18.13 -5.91 12.23
N PRO A 2 -18.87 -5.53 13.29
CA PRO A 2 -18.28 -5.63 14.62
C PRO A 2 -17.82 -7.08 14.79
N ILE A 3 -16.52 -7.29 14.82
CA ILE A 3 -15.92 -8.62 14.95
C ILE A 3 -16.45 -9.19 16.28
N PRO A 4 -17.05 -10.39 16.32
CA PRO A 4 -17.52 -11.00 17.55
C PRO A 4 -16.43 -11.04 18.62
N LYS A 5 -16.78 -10.83 19.89
CA LYS A 5 -15.77 -10.81 20.98
C LYS A 5 -14.99 -12.13 21.09
N ASP A 6 -15.63 -13.24 20.71
CA ASP A 6 -15.09 -14.59 20.68
C ASP A 6 -14.48 -14.98 19.32
N ASP A 7 -14.36 -14.05 18.38
CA ASP A 7 -13.68 -14.30 17.12
C ASP A 7 -12.21 -14.69 17.37
N LYS A 8 -11.84 -15.85 16.84
CA LYS A 8 -10.52 -16.45 17.04
C LYS A 8 -9.45 -15.79 16.18
N ARG A 9 -9.85 -15.08 15.13
CA ARG A 9 -8.95 -14.38 14.22
C ARG A 9 -8.29 -13.19 14.91
N ILE A 10 -7.08 -12.88 14.47
CA ILE A 10 -6.32 -11.74 14.95
C ILE A 10 -6.96 -10.46 14.45
N ARG A 11 -7.28 -9.57 15.38
CA ARG A 11 -7.97 -8.32 15.07
C ARG A 11 -7.01 -7.25 14.59
N LEU A 12 -7.29 -6.72 13.41
CA LEU A 12 -6.47 -5.73 12.71
C LEU A 12 -7.15 -4.36 12.71
N VAL A 13 -6.34 -3.31 12.72
CA VAL A 13 -6.80 -1.91 12.64
C VAL A 13 -6.59 -1.37 11.23
N THR A 14 -5.36 -1.46 10.73
CA THR A 14 -4.95 -0.90 9.44
C THR A 14 -3.65 -1.54 8.95
N THR A 15 -3.27 -1.26 7.72
CA THR A 15 -1.91 -1.54 7.21
C THR A 15 -0.90 -0.57 7.83
N ALA A 16 0.29 -1.06 8.18
CA ALA A 16 1.32 -0.27 8.82
C ALA A 16 2.46 0.12 7.86
N PHE A 17 3.20 -0.84 7.30
CA PHE A 17 4.34 -0.62 6.41
C PHE A 17 4.77 -1.90 5.66
N VAL A 18 5.72 -1.78 4.73
CA VAL A 18 6.20 -2.82 3.78
C VAL A 18 7.69 -2.81 3.90
N ILE A 19 8.26 -3.98 3.78
CA ILE A 19 9.69 -4.16 3.70
C ILE A 19 10.01 -4.69 2.31
N TYR A 20 10.97 -4.07 1.65
CA TYR A 20 11.60 -4.62 0.46
C TYR A 20 13.11 -4.58 0.62
N TYR A 21 13.77 -5.58 0.06
CA TYR A 21 15.21 -5.61 -0.07
C TYR A 21 15.55 -5.23 -1.51
N HIS A 22 16.44 -4.26 -1.68
CA HIS A 22 16.88 -3.78 -3.00
C HIS A 22 18.35 -4.13 -3.19
N ALA A 23 18.68 -4.68 -4.36
CA ALA A 23 20.06 -4.87 -4.79
C ALA A 23 20.83 -3.54 -4.83
N ASN A 24 20.15 -2.43 -5.16
CA ASN A 24 20.72 -1.09 -5.15
C ASN A 24 19.85 -0.13 -4.33
N LEU A 25 20.15 -0.03 -3.02
CA LEU A 25 19.40 0.82 -2.10
C LEU A 25 19.45 2.31 -2.48
N ALA A 26 20.56 2.78 -3.06
CA ALA A 26 20.70 4.18 -3.48
C ALA A 26 19.77 4.54 -4.65
N LYS A 27 19.56 3.63 -5.60
CA LYS A 27 18.57 3.82 -6.67
C LYS A 27 17.15 3.79 -6.14
N ALA A 28 16.83 2.83 -5.27
CA ALA A 28 15.52 2.76 -4.62
C ALA A 28 15.23 4.04 -3.83
N ARG A 29 16.23 4.57 -3.12
CA ARG A 29 16.14 5.86 -2.42
C ARG A 29 15.71 7.00 -3.33
N GLN A 30 16.38 7.18 -4.46
CA GLN A 30 16.04 8.26 -5.37
C GLN A 30 14.64 8.06 -5.97
N PHE A 31 14.29 6.82 -6.32
CA PHE A 31 12.97 6.51 -6.84
C PHE A 31 11.88 6.89 -5.83
N PHE A 32 11.96 6.48 -4.57
CA PHE A 32 10.91 6.76 -3.59
C PHE A 32 10.80 8.23 -3.20
N LEU A 33 11.87 9.00 -3.31
CA LEU A 33 11.82 10.47 -3.21
C LEU A 33 11.09 11.08 -4.42
N ASP A 34 11.43 10.65 -5.63
CA ASP A 34 10.78 11.11 -6.87
C ASP A 34 9.31 10.65 -6.95
N PHE A 35 8.99 9.50 -6.33
CA PHE A 35 7.64 8.97 -6.14
C PHE A 35 6.81 9.77 -5.12
N GLY A 36 7.46 10.64 -4.32
CA GLY A 36 6.79 11.58 -3.42
C GLY A 36 6.70 11.15 -1.96
N MET A 37 7.55 10.21 -1.53
CA MET A 37 7.78 9.93 -0.12
C MET A 37 8.88 10.83 0.47
N THR A 38 8.93 10.89 1.80
CA THR A 38 10.00 11.56 2.56
C THR A 38 10.75 10.53 3.40
N ILE A 39 12.00 10.82 3.76
CA ILE A 39 12.80 9.92 4.60
C ILE A 39 12.55 10.28 6.07
N SER A 40 12.10 9.30 6.87
CA SER A 40 11.93 9.45 8.33
C SER A 40 13.13 8.95 9.12
N GLN A 41 13.88 7.97 8.58
CA GLN A 41 15.14 7.50 9.15
C GLN A 41 16.00 6.87 8.04
N GLU A 42 17.31 7.11 8.07
CA GLU A 42 18.25 6.56 7.08
C GLU A 42 19.54 6.10 7.75
N THR A 43 20.00 4.92 7.36
CA THR A 43 21.30 4.33 7.73
C THR A 43 22.00 3.86 6.45
N SER A 44 23.19 3.26 6.57
CA SER A 44 23.91 2.73 5.40
C SER A 44 23.17 1.57 4.71
N ASN A 45 22.33 0.82 5.44
CA ASN A 45 21.76 -0.44 4.98
C ASN A 45 20.22 -0.46 5.00
N GLU A 46 19.57 0.60 5.51
CA GLU A 46 18.12 0.68 5.62
C GLU A 46 17.66 2.15 5.54
N ILE A 47 16.56 2.37 4.83
CA ILE A 47 15.88 3.65 4.71
C ILE A 47 14.40 3.44 5.02
N SER A 48 13.90 4.15 6.03
CA SER A 48 12.49 4.24 6.34
C SER A 48 11.90 5.49 5.69
N PHE A 49 10.87 5.29 4.87
CA PHE A 49 10.12 6.34 4.21
C PHE A 49 8.78 6.58 4.91
N ALA A 50 8.31 7.81 4.86
CA ALA A 50 7.02 8.22 5.37
C ALA A 50 6.31 9.16 4.40
N GLY A 51 4.98 9.23 4.53
CA GLY A 51 4.14 10.21 3.85
C GLY A 51 3.91 11.47 4.69
N TYR A 52 3.06 12.37 4.22
CA TYR A 52 2.67 13.57 4.96
C TYR A 52 1.61 13.29 6.05
N GLY A 53 1.03 12.08 6.07
CA GLY A 53 0.14 11.59 7.12
C GLY A 53 0.81 11.36 8.49
N SER A 54 0.09 10.72 9.40
CA SER A 54 0.54 10.46 10.78
C SER A 54 1.31 9.15 10.96
N ASN A 55 1.34 8.27 9.96
CA ASN A 55 2.12 7.04 10.01
C ASN A 55 3.61 7.37 10.16
N PRO A 56 4.33 6.75 11.13
CA PRO A 56 5.74 7.06 11.33
C PRO A 56 6.65 6.47 10.24
N VAL A 57 6.20 5.39 9.59
CA VAL A 57 6.84 4.73 8.46
C VAL A 57 5.77 4.10 7.56
N LEU A 58 6.02 4.09 6.25
CA LEU A 58 5.18 3.47 5.22
C LEU A 58 5.97 2.40 4.44
N TYR A 59 7.24 2.67 4.13
CA TYR A 59 8.08 1.79 3.32
C TYR A 59 9.45 1.68 3.97
N ILE A 60 9.95 0.46 4.13
CA ILE A 60 11.29 0.17 4.63
C ILE A 60 12.09 -0.47 3.50
N ALA A 61 13.00 0.29 2.92
CA ALA A 61 13.94 -0.21 1.93
C ALA A 61 15.21 -0.68 2.62
N ARG A 62 15.57 -1.95 2.44
CA ARG A 62 16.81 -2.54 2.97
C ARG A 62 17.78 -2.86 1.85
N GLN A 63 19.08 -2.72 2.11
CA GLN A 63 20.09 -3.23 1.20
C GLN A 63 20.03 -4.77 1.19
N ALA A 64 19.86 -5.36 0.02
CA ALA A 64 19.97 -6.80 -0.14
C ALA A 64 21.41 -7.26 0.13
N SER A 65 21.57 -8.45 0.72
CA SER A 65 22.89 -9.06 0.97
C SER A 65 23.60 -9.52 -0.31
N GLY A 66 22.89 -9.56 -1.44
CA GLY A 66 23.41 -9.88 -2.76
C GLY A 66 22.84 -8.97 -3.83
N ASN A 67 22.83 -9.45 -5.07
CA ASN A 67 22.30 -8.74 -6.24
C ASN A 67 20.80 -8.98 -6.48
N GLU A 68 20.13 -9.71 -5.60
CA GLU A 68 18.72 -10.05 -5.73
C GLU A 68 17.86 -9.17 -4.83
N SER A 69 16.95 -8.41 -5.46
CA SER A 69 15.89 -7.71 -4.76
C SER A 69 14.77 -8.68 -4.40
N ARG A 70 14.17 -8.53 -3.22
CA ARG A 70 13.03 -9.37 -2.81
C ARG A 70 12.02 -8.66 -1.92
N PHE A 71 10.79 -9.16 -1.92
CA PHE A 71 9.78 -8.79 -0.94
C PHE A 71 10.21 -9.22 0.47
N GLY A 72 10.10 -8.29 1.41
CA GLY A 72 10.43 -8.49 2.81
C GLY A 72 9.22 -8.69 3.72
N GLY A 73 8.01 -8.53 3.19
CA GLY A 73 6.75 -8.67 3.91
C GLY A 73 6.00 -7.36 4.09
N ALA A 74 4.71 -7.46 4.42
CA ALA A 74 3.84 -6.33 4.72
C ALA A 74 3.27 -6.45 6.13
N ALA A 75 3.02 -5.31 6.77
CA ALA A 75 2.63 -5.21 8.17
C ALA A 75 1.19 -4.72 8.34
N TYR A 76 0.49 -5.30 9.31
CA TYR A 76 -0.78 -4.81 9.84
C TYR A 76 -0.63 -4.41 11.30
N GLU A 77 -1.27 -3.31 11.68
CA GLU A 77 -1.46 -2.94 13.08
C GLU A 77 -2.57 -3.80 13.70
N VAL A 78 -2.32 -4.36 14.88
CA VAL A 78 -3.32 -5.13 15.65
C VAL A 78 -4.02 -4.25 16.69
N GLU A 79 -5.25 -4.59 17.08
CA GLU A 79 -6.04 -3.77 18.02
C GLU A 79 -5.41 -3.64 19.41
N THR A 80 -4.71 -4.66 19.88
CA THR A 80 -4.12 -4.69 21.23
C THR A 80 -2.81 -5.46 21.27
N ARG A 81 -1.97 -5.21 22.27
CA ARG A 81 -0.77 -6.02 22.52
C ARG A 81 -1.08 -7.51 22.71
N SER A 82 -2.21 -7.84 23.34
CA SER A 82 -2.65 -9.23 23.49
C SER A 82 -2.97 -9.93 22.17
N GLU A 83 -3.31 -9.19 21.10
CA GLU A 83 -3.45 -9.78 19.77
C GLU A 83 -2.10 -10.24 19.19
N LEU A 84 -0.98 -9.57 19.52
CA LEU A 84 0.36 -10.09 19.19
C LEU A 84 0.68 -11.37 19.95
N GLU A 85 0.36 -11.43 21.24
CA GLU A 85 0.57 -12.62 22.08
C GLU A 85 -0.26 -13.81 21.59
N ARG A 86 -1.52 -13.55 21.21
CA ARG A 86 -2.37 -14.55 20.55
C ARG A 86 -1.74 -15.03 19.25
N ALA A 87 -1.37 -14.12 18.35
CA ALA A 87 -0.76 -14.51 17.08
C ALA A 87 0.50 -15.38 17.27
N ALA A 88 1.40 -14.96 18.17
CA ALA A 88 2.63 -15.68 18.48
C ALA A 88 2.40 -17.07 19.11
N SER A 89 1.28 -17.27 19.82
CA SER A 89 0.98 -18.52 20.52
C SER A 89 0.05 -19.47 19.74
N THR A 90 -0.82 -18.94 18.88
CA THR A 90 -1.86 -19.74 18.22
C THR A 90 -1.60 -19.99 16.73
N ILE A 91 -0.80 -19.15 16.05
CA ILE A 91 -0.54 -19.31 14.63
C ILE A 91 0.74 -20.14 14.43
N PRO A 92 0.67 -21.31 13.78
CA PRO A 92 1.85 -22.14 13.55
C PRO A 92 2.94 -21.39 12.77
N GLY A 93 4.19 -21.47 13.25
CA GLY A 93 5.34 -20.83 12.62
C GLY A 93 5.46 -19.32 12.88
N ALA A 94 4.59 -18.73 13.71
CA ALA A 94 4.75 -17.36 14.15
C ALA A 94 6.08 -17.15 14.91
N SER A 95 6.75 -16.02 14.67
CA SER A 95 7.93 -15.64 15.44
C SER A 95 7.56 -15.29 16.88
N ALA A 96 8.56 -15.27 17.76
CA ALA A 96 8.42 -14.57 19.04
C ALA A 96 8.12 -13.08 18.83
N ILE A 97 7.53 -12.44 19.83
CA ILE A 97 7.38 -10.99 19.88
C ILE A 97 8.78 -10.37 20.00
N THR A 98 9.08 -9.42 19.13
CA THR A 98 10.36 -8.70 19.12
C THR A 98 10.13 -7.19 19.08
N PRO A 99 11.06 -6.37 19.58
CA PRO A 99 11.00 -4.93 19.39
C PRO A 99 11.01 -4.55 17.90
N LEU A 100 10.14 -3.62 17.50
CA LEU A 100 10.13 -3.04 16.16
C LEU A 100 11.17 -1.91 16.09
N HIS A 101 12.27 -2.16 15.40
CA HIS A 101 13.33 -1.18 15.16
C HIS A 101 13.04 -0.34 13.91
N ALA A 102 11.96 0.44 13.95
CA ALA A 102 11.58 1.40 12.91
C ALA A 102 11.07 2.70 13.57
N PRO A 103 10.94 3.81 12.81
CA PRO A 103 10.32 5.03 13.32
C PRO A 103 8.97 4.75 13.99
N GLY A 104 8.77 5.34 15.17
CA GLY A 104 7.61 5.09 16.03
C GLY A 104 7.77 3.92 17.01
N GLY A 105 8.77 3.04 16.84
CA GLY A 105 9.04 1.91 17.73
C GLY A 105 7.91 0.89 17.75
N GLY A 106 7.69 0.24 18.89
CA GLY A 106 6.64 -0.77 19.08
C GLY A 106 7.19 -2.20 19.14
N GLU A 107 6.30 -3.16 18.95
CA GLU A 107 6.57 -4.60 18.96
C GLU A 107 6.04 -5.24 17.67
N MET A 108 6.64 -6.36 17.27
CA MET A 108 6.30 -7.07 16.04
C MET A 108 6.32 -8.60 16.22
N VAL A 109 5.38 -9.27 15.57
CA VAL A 109 5.35 -10.72 15.29
C VAL A 109 5.37 -10.91 13.78
N THR A 110 6.11 -11.90 13.29
CA THR A 110 6.12 -12.27 11.87
C THR A 110 5.48 -13.63 11.69
N LEU A 111 4.51 -13.69 10.78
CA LEU A 111 3.88 -14.89 10.27
C LEU A 111 4.44 -15.19 8.88
N THR A 112 4.18 -16.39 8.36
CA THR A 112 4.50 -16.78 6.99
C THR A 112 3.24 -17.32 6.33
N ASP A 113 2.86 -16.73 5.19
CA ASP A 113 1.72 -17.21 4.42
C ASP A 113 2.04 -18.54 3.70
N PRO A 114 1.05 -19.24 3.12
CA PRO A 114 1.28 -20.51 2.42
C PRO A 114 2.21 -20.42 1.20
N ALA A 115 2.37 -19.23 0.61
CA ALA A 115 3.29 -18.98 -0.49
C ALA A 115 4.71 -18.58 -0.02
N GLY A 116 4.93 -18.48 1.29
CA GLY A 116 6.21 -18.17 1.90
C GLY A 116 6.47 -16.68 2.14
N HIS A 117 5.48 -15.80 1.93
CA HIS A 117 5.67 -14.37 2.16
C HIS A 117 5.58 -14.05 3.66
N PRO A 118 6.45 -13.14 4.16
CA PRO A 118 6.31 -12.65 5.52
C PRO A 118 5.08 -11.75 5.67
N VAL A 119 4.29 -11.99 6.71
CA VAL A 119 3.18 -11.12 7.13
C VAL A 119 3.47 -10.65 8.54
N HIS A 120 3.67 -9.35 8.72
CA HIS A 120 4.01 -8.77 10.01
C HIS A 120 2.75 -8.27 10.74
N LEU A 121 2.71 -8.47 12.04
CA LEU A 121 1.73 -7.90 12.94
C LEU A 121 2.46 -6.97 13.91
N VAL A 122 1.99 -5.75 14.06
CA VAL A 122 2.65 -4.72 14.87
C VAL A 122 1.70 -4.07 15.87
N TYR A 123 2.24 -3.62 17.00
CA TYR A 123 1.51 -2.89 18.02
C TYR A 123 2.41 -1.84 18.68
N GLY A 124 1.82 -0.72 19.12
CA GLY A 124 2.51 0.27 19.96
C GLY A 124 3.41 1.24 19.20
N GLN A 125 3.21 1.41 17.89
CA GLN A 125 3.89 2.44 17.12
C GLN A 125 3.41 3.83 17.56
N THR A 126 4.34 4.74 17.84
CA THR A 126 4.03 6.15 18.13
C THR A 126 3.81 6.90 16.81
N PRO A 127 2.62 7.50 16.58
CA PRO A 127 2.36 8.28 15.38
C PRO A 127 3.26 9.52 15.31
N LYS A 128 3.61 9.95 14.09
CA LYS A 128 4.29 11.24 13.87
C LYS A 128 3.27 12.37 13.70
N SER A 129 3.72 13.61 13.90
CA SER A 129 2.96 14.79 13.49
C SER A 129 2.78 14.81 11.97
N ARG A 130 1.57 15.14 11.52
CA ARG A 130 1.27 15.35 10.10
C ARG A 130 2.05 16.57 9.60
N SER A 131 2.56 16.49 8.38
CA SER A 131 3.10 17.65 7.67
C SER A 131 2.04 18.18 6.71
N ASP A 132 2.03 19.49 6.51
CA ASP A 132 1.14 20.13 5.54
C ASP A 132 1.87 20.21 4.18
N PRO A 133 1.42 19.47 3.14
CA PRO A 133 2.01 19.58 1.80
C PRO A 133 1.54 20.84 1.05
N GLY A 134 0.70 21.69 1.65
CA GLY A 134 0.12 22.87 1.00
C GLY A 134 -0.93 22.53 -0.06
N LEU A 135 -1.59 21.38 0.09
CA LEU A 135 -2.56 20.86 -0.86
C LEU A 135 -3.99 21.16 -0.39
N GLU A 136 -4.70 21.98 -1.16
CA GLU A 136 -6.08 22.36 -0.87
C GLU A 136 -7.09 21.35 -1.43
N LYS A 137 -8.24 21.21 -0.77
CA LYS A 137 -9.37 20.45 -1.34
C LYS A 137 -9.99 21.27 -2.47
N LEU A 138 -10.05 20.66 -3.65
CA LEU A 138 -10.48 21.35 -4.87
C LEU A 138 -12.00 21.53 -4.95
N THR A 139 -12.42 22.66 -5.52
CA THR A 139 -13.81 22.89 -5.96
C THR A 139 -13.88 22.72 -7.47
N PHE A 140 -14.64 21.75 -7.97
CA PHE A 140 -14.80 21.55 -9.41
C PHE A 140 -15.88 22.47 -9.99
N ASN A 141 -15.66 22.87 -11.24
CA ASN A 141 -16.69 23.53 -12.04
C ASN A 141 -17.30 22.47 -12.94
N TYR A 142 -18.61 22.25 -12.85
CA TYR A 142 -19.38 21.40 -13.75
C TYR A 142 -19.89 22.23 -14.94
N GLU A 143 -20.48 21.57 -15.94
CA GLU A 143 -21.00 22.21 -17.15
C GLU A 143 -22.10 23.22 -16.85
N ASP A 144 -22.92 22.94 -15.83
CA ASP A 144 -24.09 23.71 -15.39
C ASP A 144 -23.82 24.54 -14.12
N GLU A 145 -22.86 24.16 -13.27
CA GLU A 145 -22.47 24.90 -12.07
C GLU A 145 -20.98 25.29 -12.04
N LYS A 146 -20.68 26.61 -12.00
CA LYS A 146 -19.30 27.14 -12.01
C LYS A 146 -19.02 28.05 -10.81
N PRO A 147 -18.83 27.50 -9.59
CA PRO A 147 -18.61 28.30 -8.38
C PRO A 147 -17.27 29.05 -8.37
N ARG A 148 -16.27 28.62 -9.14
CA ARG A 148 -14.96 29.30 -9.20
C ARG A 148 -14.97 30.52 -10.12
N ARG A 149 -15.06 31.72 -9.55
CA ARG A 149 -14.97 33.01 -10.27
C ARG A 149 -13.60 33.65 -10.03
N GLY A 150 -12.74 33.66 -11.06
CA GLY A 150 -11.37 34.20 -10.95
C GLY A 150 -10.42 33.42 -10.03
N LYS A 151 -10.86 32.26 -9.53
CA LYS A 151 -10.08 31.34 -8.70
C LYS A 151 -9.61 30.16 -9.54
N PHE A 152 -8.36 30.20 -9.96
CA PHE A 152 -7.75 29.18 -10.81
C PHE A 152 -7.13 28.07 -9.98
N GLN A 153 -7.25 26.84 -10.45
CA GLN A 153 -6.49 25.69 -9.94
C GLN A 153 -5.24 25.58 -10.80
N ARG A 154 -4.10 26.01 -10.27
CA ARG A 154 -2.80 25.99 -10.92
C ARG A 154 -1.83 25.40 -9.92
N PHE A 155 -1.30 24.23 -10.27
CA PHE A 155 -0.47 23.45 -9.37
C PHE A 155 1.01 23.58 -9.74
N THR A 156 1.88 23.27 -8.77
CA THR A 156 3.32 23.19 -9.00
C THR A 156 3.65 21.78 -9.49
N PRO A 157 4.26 21.61 -10.68
CA PRO A 157 4.71 20.30 -11.15
C PRO A 157 5.76 19.70 -10.20
N GLY A 158 5.70 18.39 -9.99
CA GLY A 158 6.64 17.70 -9.12
C GLY A 158 6.14 16.30 -8.71
N PRO A 159 6.85 15.63 -7.77
CA PRO A 159 6.39 14.40 -7.16
C PRO A 159 4.97 14.55 -6.57
N ALA A 160 4.18 13.48 -6.60
CA ALA A 160 2.89 13.43 -5.90
C ALA A 160 3.12 13.11 -4.42
N PRO A 161 2.91 14.05 -3.47
CA PRO A 161 3.17 13.77 -2.07
C PRO A 161 2.30 12.60 -1.58
N VAL A 162 2.93 11.57 -1.03
CA VAL A 162 2.23 10.40 -0.48
C VAL A 162 1.62 10.75 0.87
N HIS A 163 0.33 10.48 1.05
CA HIS A 163 -0.37 10.65 2.32
C HIS A 163 -0.05 9.50 3.28
N ARG A 164 -0.42 8.28 2.86
CA ARG A 164 -0.32 7.06 3.65
C ARG A 164 -0.19 5.84 2.73
N TRP A 165 0.08 4.71 3.34
CA TRP A 165 -0.12 3.41 2.73
C TRP A 165 -1.61 3.09 2.60
N GLY A 166 -2.02 2.54 1.45
CA GLY A 166 -3.35 1.96 1.22
C GLY A 166 -3.43 0.45 1.42
N HIS A 167 -2.81 -0.32 0.53
CA HIS A 167 -2.91 -1.78 0.50
C HIS A 167 -1.70 -2.43 -0.18
N TYR A 168 -1.66 -3.76 -0.18
CA TYR A 168 -0.69 -4.53 -0.95
C TYR A 168 -1.34 -5.78 -1.54
N GLY A 169 -0.81 -6.23 -2.68
CA GLY A 169 -1.12 -7.51 -3.29
C GLY A 169 0.06 -8.47 -3.17
N VAL A 170 -0.21 -9.78 -3.17
CA VAL A 170 0.83 -10.81 -3.27
C VAL A 170 0.44 -11.81 -4.36
N THR A 171 1.44 -12.28 -5.09
CA THR A 171 1.30 -13.38 -6.03
C THR A 171 1.32 -14.71 -5.31
N TYR A 172 0.74 -15.75 -5.90
CA TYR A 172 0.82 -17.11 -5.38
C TYR A 172 1.02 -18.10 -6.53
N PRO A 173 1.64 -19.28 -6.28
CA PRO A 173 1.76 -20.31 -7.29
C PRO A 173 0.39 -20.76 -7.82
N ALA A 174 0.34 -21.15 -9.09
CA ALA A 174 -0.90 -21.64 -9.70
C ALA A 174 -1.51 -22.79 -8.86
N GLY A 175 -2.81 -22.70 -8.57
CA GLY A 175 -3.53 -23.66 -7.73
C GLY A 175 -3.48 -23.39 -6.22
N GLN A 176 -2.79 -22.35 -5.75
CA GLN A 176 -2.71 -22.03 -4.31
C GLN A 176 -3.67 -20.95 -3.82
N TYR A 177 -4.56 -20.44 -4.68
CA TYR A 177 -5.53 -19.41 -4.30
C TYR A 177 -6.33 -19.78 -3.04
N SER A 178 -6.95 -20.97 -3.00
CA SER A 178 -7.77 -21.39 -1.86
C SER A 178 -6.96 -21.47 -0.57
N ALA A 179 -5.73 -21.99 -0.62
CA ALA A 179 -4.86 -22.06 0.55
C ALA A 179 -4.50 -20.67 1.09
N MET A 180 -4.15 -19.74 0.19
CA MET A 180 -3.89 -18.34 0.53
C MET A 180 -5.13 -17.67 1.13
N TYR A 181 -6.26 -17.75 0.44
CA TYR A 181 -7.53 -17.16 0.87
C TYR A 181 -7.96 -17.68 2.24
N GLU A 182 -7.96 -19.00 2.44
CA GLU A 182 -8.31 -19.63 3.71
C GLU A 182 -7.34 -19.23 4.82
N TRP A 183 -6.03 -19.21 4.55
CA TRP A 183 -5.05 -18.82 5.56
C TRP A 183 -5.26 -17.37 6.03
N TYR A 184 -5.41 -16.42 5.12
CA TYR A 184 -5.63 -15.02 5.47
C TYR A 184 -6.96 -14.82 6.21
N THR A 185 -8.05 -15.41 5.72
CA THR A 185 -9.39 -15.19 6.27
C THR A 185 -9.70 -16.01 7.53
N SER A 186 -8.94 -17.07 7.82
CA SER A 186 -9.06 -17.87 9.05
C SER A 186 -8.11 -17.45 10.16
N ASN A 187 -7.01 -16.78 9.85
CA ASN A 187 -6.06 -16.27 10.86
C ASN A 187 -6.27 -14.79 11.17
N LEU A 188 -6.58 -13.97 10.17
CA LEU A 188 -6.69 -12.52 10.30
C LEU A 188 -8.14 -12.09 10.11
N ALA A 189 -8.59 -11.09 10.87
CA ALA A 189 -9.97 -10.60 10.83
C ALA A 189 -10.26 -9.72 9.60
N LEU A 190 -9.75 -10.14 8.43
CA LEU A 190 -10.03 -9.55 7.14
C LEU A 190 -11.41 -10.00 6.64
N ALA A 191 -12.07 -9.13 5.88
CA ALA A 191 -13.28 -9.45 5.14
C ALA A 191 -13.01 -9.22 3.65
N PRO A 192 -13.37 -10.18 2.77
CA PRO A 192 -13.23 -9.97 1.35
C PRO A 192 -14.20 -8.87 0.88
N SER A 193 -13.71 -7.92 0.09
CA SER A 193 -14.55 -6.99 -0.69
C SER A 193 -14.65 -7.43 -2.15
N ASP A 194 -13.50 -7.84 -2.70
CA ASP A 194 -13.29 -8.22 -4.10
C ASP A 194 -12.20 -9.31 -4.17
N VAL A 195 -12.17 -10.09 -5.25
CA VAL A 195 -11.17 -11.14 -5.48
C VAL A 195 -10.42 -10.90 -6.78
N VAL A 196 -9.10 -10.72 -6.69
CA VAL A 196 -8.19 -10.54 -7.84
C VAL A 196 -7.17 -11.68 -7.87
N LEU A 197 -6.97 -12.28 -9.04
CA LEU A 197 -6.21 -13.53 -9.16
C LEU A 197 -4.69 -13.33 -9.32
N ARG A 198 -4.21 -12.16 -9.74
CA ARG A 198 -2.77 -11.88 -9.96
C ARG A 198 -2.43 -10.39 -9.93
N VAL A 199 -1.94 -9.87 -8.80
CA VAL A 199 -1.13 -8.63 -8.75
C VAL A 199 -0.28 -8.67 -7.48
N ALA A 200 1.02 -8.37 -7.58
CA ALA A 200 1.86 -8.06 -6.42
C ALA A 200 2.35 -6.61 -6.51
N HIS A 201 1.84 -5.76 -5.64
CA HIS A 201 2.20 -4.36 -5.57
C HIS A 201 2.04 -3.79 -4.16
N ALA A 202 2.61 -2.62 -3.91
CA ALA A 202 2.32 -1.80 -2.75
C ALA A 202 1.70 -0.47 -3.19
N ALA A 203 0.60 -0.07 -2.57
CA ALA A 203 -0.20 1.07 -2.99
C ALA A 203 -0.18 2.21 -1.98
N PHE A 204 -0.04 3.44 -2.48
CA PHE A 204 0.14 4.65 -1.69
C PHE A 204 -0.86 5.72 -2.08
N GLU A 205 -1.59 6.21 -1.08
CA GLU A 205 -2.65 7.19 -1.29
C GLU A 205 -2.02 8.57 -1.51
N VAL A 206 -2.47 9.30 -2.53
CA VAL A 206 -2.13 10.70 -2.77
C VAL A 206 -3.38 11.58 -2.64
N HIS A 207 -3.18 12.90 -2.61
CA HIS A 207 -4.22 13.85 -2.20
C HIS A 207 -5.47 13.85 -3.08
N ASP A 208 -5.29 13.94 -4.40
CA ASP A 208 -6.37 13.90 -5.40
C ASP A 208 -5.82 13.50 -6.77
N PHE A 209 -6.72 13.42 -7.75
CA PHE A 209 -6.40 13.06 -9.13
C PHE A 209 -5.46 14.05 -9.83
N ASP A 210 -5.57 15.35 -9.57
CA ASP A 210 -4.68 16.34 -10.18
C ASP A 210 -3.25 16.14 -9.67
N ILE A 211 -3.08 15.94 -8.35
CA ILE A 211 -1.78 15.67 -7.74
C ILE A 211 -1.18 14.35 -8.23
N GLN A 212 -2.00 13.30 -8.36
CA GLN A 212 -1.57 12.05 -8.98
C GLN A 212 -1.07 12.28 -10.40
N GLN A 213 -1.81 13.02 -11.22
CA GLN A 213 -1.45 13.27 -12.62
C GLN A 213 -0.14 14.08 -12.75
N LEU A 214 0.12 15.01 -11.82
CA LEU A 214 1.41 15.72 -11.75
C LEU A 214 2.56 14.78 -11.40
N GLY A 215 2.36 13.90 -10.41
CA GLY A 215 3.34 12.87 -10.05
C GLY A 215 3.64 11.93 -11.22
N HIS A 216 2.60 11.50 -11.93
CA HIS A 216 2.72 10.69 -13.14
C HIS A 216 3.60 11.38 -14.20
N GLN A 217 3.29 12.63 -14.56
CA GLN A 217 4.06 13.40 -15.53
C GLN A 217 5.50 13.64 -15.06
N PHE A 218 5.68 13.87 -13.76
CA PHE A 218 7.00 14.02 -13.16
C PHE A 218 7.80 12.74 -13.32
N LEU A 219 7.28 11.58 -12.93
CA LEU A 219 7.97 10.29 -13.07
C LEU A 219 8.28 9.95 -14.54
N GLN A 220 7.36 10.23 -15.47
CA GLN A 220 7.62 10.11 -16.91
C GLN A 220 8.80 10.99 -17.35
N SER A 221 8.83 12.26 -16.91
CA SER A 221 9.91 13.19 -17.26
C SER A 221 11.27 12.79 -16.71
N ARG A 222 11.29 11.98 -15.63
CA ARG A 222 12.49 11.41 -15.02
C ARG A 222 12.92 10.10 -15.69
N GLY A 223 12.13 9.58 -16.62
CA GLY A 223 12.42 8.36 -17.36
C GLY A 223 12.18 7.07 -16.58
N TYR A 224 11.34 7.10 -15.52
CA TYR A 224 10.94 5.89 -14.83
C TYR A 224 10.03 5.02 -15.70
N GLU A 225 9.98 3.73 -15.40
CA GLU A 225 9.22 2.75 -16.18
C GLU A 225 7.77 2.68 -15.67
N LEU A 226 6.85 3.14 -16.50
CA LEU A 226 5.42 3.00 -16.25
C LEU A 226 5.01 1.54 -16.44
N CYS A 227 4.33 0.97 -15.45
CA CYS A 227 3.74 -0.37 -15.53
C CYS A 227 2.35 -0.31 -16.17
N TRP A 228 1.42 0.47 -15.60
CA TRP A 228 0.05 0.60 -16.10
C TRP A 228 -0.60 1.92 -15.63
N GLY A 229 -1.55 2.44 -16.41
CA GLY A 229 -2.27 3.67 -16.09
C GLY A 229 -1.84 4.88 -16.94
N VAL A 230 -2.34 6.09 -16.66
CA VAL A 230 -3.35 6.39 -15.63
C VAL A 230 -4.71 5.77 -15.99
N GLY A 231 -5.43 5.24 -15.00
CA GLY A 231 -6.74 4.63 -15.20
C GLY A 231 -7.63 4.74 -13.96
N ARG A 232 -8.88 4.30 -14.08
CA ARG A 232 -9.79 4.11 -12.94
C ARG A 232 -10.16 2.64 -12.81
N HIS A 233 -9.99 2.07 -11.62
CA HIS A 233 -10.37 0.70 -11.36
C HIS A 233 -11.88 0.52 -11.29
N VAL A 234 -12.35 -0.68 -11.67
CA VAL A 234 -13.70 -1.13 -11.30
C VAL A 234 -13.73 -1.41 -9.80
N LEU A 235 -12.73 -2.13 -9.30
CA LEU A 235 -12.60 -2.54 -7.90
C LEU A 235 -12.04 -1.38 -7.06
N GLY A 236 -12.69 -1.06 -5.95
CA GLY A 236 -12.33 0.07 -5.09
C GLY A 236 -12.57 1.47 -5.69
N SER A 237 -12.96 1.56 -6.97
CA SER A 237 -13.25 2.80 -7.71
C SER A 237 -12.08 3.80 -7.80
N GLN A 238 -10.88 3.44 -7.33
CA GLN A 238 -9.74 4.34 -7.23
C GLN A 238 -9.17 4.70 -8.59
N VAL A 239 -8.67 5.93 -8.71
CA VAL A 239 -7.79 6.33 -9.81
C VAL A 239 -6.39 5.86 -9.51
N PHE A 240 -5.71 5.28 -10.49
CA PHE A 240 -4.43 4.59 -10.30
C PHE A 240 -3.41 4.93 -11.39
N ASP A 241 -2.14 4.81 -11.02
CA ASP A 241 -1.04 4.53 -11.92
C ASP A 241 0.01 3.66 -11.21
N TYR A 242 0.47 2.65 -11.93
CA TYR A 242 1.44 1.66 -11.48
C TYR A 242 2.79 1.95 -12.12
N TRP A 243 3.84 1.90 -11.31
CA TRP A 243 5.22 2.10 -11.72
C TRP A 243 6.06 0.90 -11.32
N PHE A 244 7.05 0.56 -12.13
CA PHE A 244 8.13 -0.29 -11.67
C PHE A 244 9.16 0.57 -10.95
N ASP A 245 9.47 0.20 -9.71
CA ASP A 245 10.62 0.77 -9.02
C ASP A 245 11.93 0.31 -9.69
N THR A 246 13.05 0.85 -9.21
CA THR A 246 14.38 0.52 -9.78
C THR A 246 14.83 -0.93 -9.57
N SER A 247 14.08 -1.71 -8.78
CA SER A 247 14.25 -3.15 -8.55
C SER A 247 13.25 -4.00 -9.34
N GLY A 248 12.31 -3.40 -10.07
CA GLY A 248 11.24 -4.10 -10.80
C GLY A 248 10.01 -4.43 -9.95
N PHE A 249 9.90 -3.92 -8.72
CA PHE A 249 8.68 -4.06 -7.92
C PHE A 249 7.62 -3.07 -8.40
N MET A 250 6.37 -3.53 -8.41
CA MET A 250 5.26 -2.68 -8.77
C MET A 250 4.81 -1.84 -7.56
N VAL A 251 4.68 -0.54 -7.76
CA VAL A 251 4.12 0.39 -6.77
C VAL A 251 3.03 1.23 -7.42
N GLU A 252 2.00 1.54 -6.65
CA GLU A 252 0.81 2.26 -7.12
C GLU A 252 0.69 3.60 -6.40
N HIS A 253 0.44 4.68 -7.14
CA HIS A 253 -0.27 5.83 -6.58
C HIS A 253 -1.75 5.61 -6.79
N PHE A 254 -2.54 5.87 -5.74
CA PHE A 254 -3.99 5.88 -5.89
C PHE A 254 -4.62 7.11 -5.22
N ALA A 255 -5.76 7.52 -5.76
CA ALA A 255 -6.61 8.57 -5.20
C ALA A 255 -8.10 8.23 -5.44
N ASP A 256 -8.99 8.93 -4.75
CA ASP A 256 -10.45 8.84 -4.98
C ASP A 256 -11.01 7.41 -4.81
N GLY A 257 -10.56 6.70 -3.78
CA GLY A 257 -11.06 5.37 -3.42
C GLY A 257 -12.25 5.41 -2.45
N ASP A 258 -13.15 4.44 -2.58
CA ASP A 258 -14.34 4.32 -1.73
C ASP A 258 -14.06 3.61 -0.39
N ILE A 259 -14.87 3.94 0.63
CA ILE A 259 -14.92 3.19 1.89
C ILE A 259 -16.08 2.19 1.84
N VAL A 260 -15.74 0.90 1.91
CA VAL A 260 -16.73 -0.18 2.03
C VAL A 260 -17.06 -0.47 3.49
N ASN A 261 -18.26 -1.01 3.74
CA ASN A 261 -18.67 -1.39 5.09
C ASN A 261 -19.58 -2.64 5.08
N ILE A 262 -20.21 -2.95 6.20
CA ILE A 262 -21.04 -4.15 6.39
C ILE A 262 -22.30 -4.20 5.54
N HIS A 263 -22.70 -3.08 4.97
CA HIS A 263 -23.84 -2.94 4.08
C HIS A 263 -23.42 -2.98 2.61
N THR A 264 -22.11 -3.01 2.32
CA THR A 264 -21.59 -3.17 0.98
C THR A 264 -21.59 -4.66 0.62
N PRO A 265 -22.32 -5.09 -0.44
CA PRO A 265 -22.26 -6.47 -0.89
C PRO A 265 -20.87 -6.78 -1.48
N VAL A 266 -20.40 -8.00 -1.28
CA VAL A 266 -19.18 -8.50 -1.94
C VAL A 266 -19.47 -8.61 -3.43
N ALA A 267 -18.65 -7.98 -4.26
CA ALA A 267 -18.78 -8.08 -5.71
C ALA A 267 -17.98 -9.30 -6.21
N GLU A 268 -18.64 -10.14 -7.02
CA GLU A 268 -17.97 -11.21 -7.75
C GLU A 268 -17.95 -10.83 -9.23
N VAL A 269 -16.76 -10.63 -9.78
CA VAL A 269 -16.57 -10.30 -11.19
C VAL A 269 -15.73 -11.40 -11.82
N GLN A 270 -16.13 -11.87 -13.01
CA GLN A 270 -15.33 -12.81 -13.77
C GLN A 270 -13.95 -12.20 -14.05
N ALA A 271 -12.90 -12.90 -13.64
CA ALA A 271 -11.54 -12.43 -13.85
C ALA A 271 -11.24 -12.22 -15.34
N GLY A 272 -10.68 -11.05 -15.66
CA GLY A 272 -10.25 -10.67 -17.00
C GLY A 272 -9.92 -9.17 -17.07
N PRO A 273 -9.28 -8.70 -18.16
CA PRO A 273 -8.84 -7.30 -18.28
C PRO A 273 -9.94 -6.25 -18.05
N GLN A 274 -11.17 -6.56 -18.48
CA GLN A 274 -12.34 -5.69 -18.37
C GLN A 274 -12.83 -5.55 -16.92
N ALA A 275 -12.47 -6.48 -16.03
CA ALA A 275 -12.80 -6.42 -14.62
C ALA A 275 -11.86 -5.50 -13.83
N LEU A 276 -10.74 -5.06 -14.42
CA LEU A 276 -9.70 -4.31 -13.72
C LEU A 276 -9.86 -2.80 -13.87
N SER A 277 -10.39 -2.29 -14.99
CA SER A 277 -10.52 -0.84 -15.21
C SER A 277 -11.82 -0.43 -15.88
N ILE A 278 -12.42 0.66 -15.40
CA ILE A 278 -13.53 1.38 -16.05
C ILE A 278 -13.01 2.11 -17.29
N TRP A 279 -11.88 2.81 -17.13
CA TRP A 279 -11.17 3.50 -18.22
C TRP A 279 -9.67 3.51 -17.92
N GLY A 280 -8.86 3.61 -18.98
CA GLY A 280 -7.41 3.56 -18.91
C GLY A 280 -6.82 2.87 -20.14
N PRO A 281 -5.47 2.76 -20.22
CA PRO A 281 -4.84 1.96 -21.26
C PRO A 281 -5.17 0.46 -21.08
N PRO A 282 -5.04 -0.37 -22.14
CA PRO A 282 -5.23 -1.81 -22.03
C PRO A 282 -4.38 -2.42 -20.91
N VAL A 283 -4.94 -3.40 -20.19
CA VAL A 283 -4.23 -4.12 -19.14
C VAL A 283 -2.99 -4.81 -19.72
N PRO A 284 -1.78 -4.54 -19.20
CA PRO A 284 -0.56 -5.13 -19.72
C PRO A 284 -0.41 -6.60 -19.29
N PRO A 285 0.35 -7.43 -20.01
CA PRO A 285 0.49 -8.86 -19.74
C PRO A 285 1.09 -9.24 -18.38
N VAL A 286 1.63 -8.26 -17.64
CA VAL A 286 2.21 -8.46 -16.30
C VAL A 286 1.14 -8.62 -15.20
N PHE A 287 -0.14 -8.35 -15.52
CA PHE A 287 -1.31 -8.56 -14.66
C PHE A 287 -2.09 -9.83 -15.06
#